data_AF-A0A7S2J4J4-F1
#
_entry.id   AF-A0A7S2J4J4-F1
#
_cell.length_a   1.000
_cell.length_b   1.000
_cell.length_c   1.000
_cell.angle_alpha   90.00
_cell.angle_beta   90.00
_cell.angle_gamma   90.00
#
_symmetry.space_group_name_H-M   'P 1'
#
loop_
_entity.id
_entity.type
_entity.pdbx_description
1 polymer ?
#
loop_
_entity_poly.entity_id
_entity_poly.type
_entity_poly.pdbx_seq_one_letter_code
_entity_poly.pdbx_strand_id
1 'polypeptide(L)'
;GLNSAASSEASSVLAAGKAEASSILGEANGKASAINGEASAKVNAASDALSSAKGVSSKLSSGIAKLEADKATTQAELDKTFFLNFGKKGELKDIIKGLKKDLKEEGKKLEKNEKVVEKAAGELEKVQAAADKSKAQADKIVEQGTAASDKVSAAAAKKAASITADADKKAAAVLKAAESKANALLKQADKLAK
;
A
#
# COMPACT_ATOMS: atom_id res chain seq x y z
N GLY A 1 -44.89 20.15 -15.41
CA GLY A 1 -45.95 19.59 -14.55
C GLY A 1 -45.39 19.22 -13.18
N LEU A 2 -46.24 18.96 -12.19
CA LEU A 2 -45.81 18.64 -10.82
C LEU A 2 -44.84 17.45 -10.76
N ASN A 3 -45.12 16.38 -11.52
CA ASN A 3 -44.25 15.20 -11.62
C ASN A 3 -42.91 15.47 -12.32
N SER A 4 -42.88 16.37 -13.32
CA SER A 4 -41.62 16.66 -14.02
C SER A 4 -40.64 17.45 -13.15
N ALA A 5 -41.16 18.37 -12.31
CA ALA A 5 -40.35 19.11 -11.35
C ALA A 5 -39.80 18.17 -10.24
N ALA A 6 -40.66 17.33 -9.68
CA ALA A 6 -40.27 16.35 -8.66
C ALA A 6 -39.28 15.30 -9.18
N SER A 7 -39.44 14.83 -10.43
CA SER A 7 -38.49 13.91 -11.06
C SER A 7 -37.12 14.57 -11.26
N SER A 8 -37.08 15.86 -11.58
CA SER A 8 -35.83 16.62 -11.71
C SER A 8 -35.14 16.79 -10.35
N GLU A 9 -35.90 17.14 -9.31
CA GLU A 9 -35.40 17.27 -7.93
C GLU A 9 -34.89 15.93 -7.38
N ALA A 10 -35.65 14.85 -7.53
CA ALA A 10 -35.24 13.51 -7.13
C ALA A 10 -33.95 13.05 -7.83
N SER A 11 -33.81 13.36 -9.12
CA SER A 11 -32.61 13.05 -9.90
C SER A 11 -31.40 13.87 -9.40
N SER A 12 -31.60 15.15 -9.07
CA SER A 12 -30.56 16.00 -8.52
C SER A 12 -30.08 15.52 -7.14
N VAL A 13 -31.00 15.14 -6.25
CA VAL A 13 -30.68 14.58 -4.93
C VAL A 13 -29.91 13.27 -5.06
N LEU A 14 -30.34 12.39 -5.96
CA LEU A 14 -29.64 11.12 -6.20
C LEU A 14 -28.23 11.35 -6.76
N ALA A 15 -28.07 12.28 -7.70
CA ALA A 15 -26.78 12.61 -8.29
C ALA A 15 -25.83 13.22 -7.25
N ALA A 16 -26.31 14.15 -6.42
CA ALA A 16 -25.54 14.75 -5.34
C ALA A 16 -25.08 13.69 -4.32
N GLY A 17 -25.98 12.81 -3.89
CA GLY A 17 -25.64 11.73 -2.96
C GLY A 17 -24.62 10.74 -3.53
N LYS A 18 -24.72 10.38 -4.81
CA LYS A 18 -23.73 9.53 -5.47
C LYS A 18 -22.36 10.22 -5.58
N ALA A 19 -22.34 11.52 -5.85
CA ALA A 19 -21.10 12.29 -5.92
C ALA A 19 -20.42 12.38 -4.54
N GLU A 20 -21.19 12.65 -3.48
CA GLU A 20 -20.69 12.67 -2.10
C GLU A 20 -20.16 11.29 -1.67
N ALA A 21 -20.92 10.22 -1.93
CA ALA A 21 -20.51 8.84 -1.67
C ALA A 21 -19.21 8.48 -2.39
N SER A 22 -19.08 8.86 -3.67
CA SER A 22 -17.85 8.66 -4.44
C SER A 22 -16.67 9.45 -3.87
N SER A 23 -16.90 10.68 -3.39
CA SER A 23 -15.86 11.50 -2.73
C SER A 23 -15.36 10.84 -1.46
N ILE A 24 -16.27 10.37 -0.59
CA ILE A 24 -15.93 9.68 0.66
C ILE A 24 -15.09 8.43 0.39
N LEU A 25 -15.51 7.61 -0.58
CA LEU A 25 -14.77 6.42 -0.96
C LEU A 25 -13.40 6.76 -1.56
N GLY A 26 -13.34 7.81 -2.38
CA GLY A 26 -12.09 8.32 -2.95
C GLY A 26 -11.09 8.77 -1.88
N GLU A 27 -11.55 9.52 -0.87
CA GLU A 27 -10.71 9.96 0.25
C GLU A 27 -10.20 8.78 1.10
N ALA A 28 -11.07 7.80 1.38
CA ALA A 28 -10.68 6.60 2.12
C ALA A 28 -9.61 5.80 1.37
N ASN A 29 -9.81 5.58 0.06
CA ASN A 29 -8.83 4.91 -0.80
C ASN A 29 -7.51 5.70 -0.91
N GLY A 30 -7.58 7.02 -0.99
CA GLY A 30 -6.40 7.88 -1.00
C GLY A 30 -5.56 7.75 0.27
N LYS A 31 -6.22 7.80 1.44
CA LYS A 31 -5.56 7.60 2.75
C LYS A 31 -4.95 6.20 2.88
N ALA A 32 -5.71 5.16 2.51
CA ALA A 32 -5.23 3.79 2.54
C ALA A 32 -4.02 3.58 1.61
N SER A 33 -4.05 4.17 0.41
CA SER A 33 -2.95 4.10 -0.54
C SER A 33 -1.69 4.80 -0.03
N ALA A 34 -1.82 5.96 0.62
CA ALA A 34 -0.69 6.67 1.22
C ALA A 34 -0.04 5.82 2.34
N ILE A 35 -0.85 5.24 3.24
CA ILE A 35 -0.38 4.37 4.32
C ILE A 35 0.37 3.15 3.76
N ASN A 36 -0.22 2.48 2.75
CA ASN A 36 0.41 1.32 2.13
C ASN A 36 1.69 1.69 1.37
N GLY A 37 1.73 2.86 0.72
CA GLY A 37 2.91 3.39 0.05
C GLY A 37 4.07 3.63 1.02
N GLU A 38 3.81 4.32 2.15
CA GLU A 38 4.81 4.55 3.19
C GLU A 38 5.31 3.25 3.84
N ALA A 39 4.40 2.31 4.11
CA ALA A 39 4.76 1.01 4.67
C ALA A 39 5.66 0.23 3.71
N SER A 40 5.29 0.18 2.42
CA SER A 40 6.07 -0.49 1.38
C SER A 40 7.45 0.14 1.19
N ALA A 41 7.54 1.48 1.22
CA ALA A 41 8.81 2.19 1.12
C ALA A 41 9.76 1.83 2.26
N LYS A 42 9.25 1.73 3.49
CA LYS A 42 10.05 1.33 4.67
C LYS A 42 10.54 -0.12 4.56
N VAL A 43 9.67 -1.05 4.13
CA VAL A 43 10.06 -2.45 3.91
C VAL A 43 11.15 -2.55 2.84
N ASN A 44 10.99 -1.85 1.73
CA ASN A 44 11.99 -1.83 0.65
C ASN A 44 13.33 -1.28 1.16
N ALA A 45 13.34 -0.16 1.89
CA ALA A 45 14.56 0.41 2.44
C ALA A 45 15.28 -0.55 3.41
N ALA A 46 14.53 -1.25 4.27
CA ALA A 46 15.10 -2.26 5.18
C ALA A 46 15.64 -3.49 4.42
N SER A 47 14.93 -3.92 3.37
CA SER A 47 15.34 -5.02 2.50
C SER A 47 16.63 -4.69 1.74
N ASP A 48 16.74 -3.47 1.21
CA ASP A 48 17.92 -2.97 0.51
C ASP A 48 19.13 -2.88 1.44
N ALA A 49 18.92 -2.44 2.69
CA ALA A 49 19.97 -2.43 3.71
C ALA A 49 20.49 -3.85 4.01
N LEU A 50 19.58 -4.82 4.18
CA LEU A 50 19.95 -6.22 4.38
C LEU A 50 20.69 -6.81 3.17
N SER A 51 20.20 -6.54 1.96
CA SER A 51 20.85 -6.97 0.71
C SER A 51 22.25 -6.41 0.58
N SER A 52 22.43 -5.11 0.86
CA SER A 52 23.72 -4.43 0.85
C SER A 52 24.69 -5.04 1.86
N ALA A 53 24.23 -5.30 3.09
CA ALA A 53 25.04 -5.94 4.13
C ALA A 53 25.47 -7.37 3.73
N LYS A 54 24.56 -8.16 3.13
CA LYS A 54 24.89 -9.49 2.58
C LYS A 54 25.90 -9.40 1.44
N GLY A 55 25.78 -8.41 0.57
CA GLY A 55 26.74 -8.15 -0.51
C GLY A 55 28.16 -7.86 0.01
N VAL A 56 28.28 -7.08 1.09
CA VAL A 56 29.57 -6.86 1.77
C VAL A 56 30.10 -8.16 2.36
N SER A 57 29.23 -8.97 2.98
CA SER A 57 29.61 -10.27 3.54
C SER A 57 30.21 -11.18 2.47
N SER A 58 29.53 -11.29 1.33
CA SER A 58 30.00 -12.10 0.21
C SER A 58 31.36 -11.63 -0.31
N LYS A 59 31.57 -10.32 -0.44
CA LYS A 59 32.87 -9.77 -0.89
C LYS A 59 33.99 -10.09 0.10
N LEU A 60 33.75 -9.93 1.40
CA LEU A 60 34.72 -10.26 2.45
C LEU A 60 35.05 -11.76 2.47
N SER A 61 34.04 -12.63 2.35
CA SER A 61 34.25 -14.08 2.28
C SER A 61 35.08 -14.47 1.05
N SER A 62 34.82 -13.87 -0.11
CA SER A 62 35.64 -14.11 -1.31
C SER A 62 37.08 -13.57 -1.17
N GLY A 63 37.26 -12.42 -0.53
CA GLY A 63 38.58 -11.86 -0.22
C GLY A 63 39.40 -12.77 0.69
N ILE A 64 38.78 -13.28 1.76
CA ILE A 64 39.39 -14.28 2.66
C ILE A 64 39.79 -15.53 1.88
N ALA A 65 38.89 -16.10 1.07
CA ALA A 65 39.20 -17.30 0.28
C ALA A 65 40.39 -17.08 -0.67
N LYS A 66 40.51 -15.90 -1.26
CA LYS A 66 41.65 -15.53 -2.10
C LYS A 66 42.94 -15.45 -1.28
N LEU A 67 42.92 -14.77 -0.12
CA LEU A 67 44.08 -14.69 0.77
C LEU A 67 44.52 -16.07 1.29
N GLU A 68 43.59 -16.99 1.54
CA GLU A 68 43.89 -18.37 1.91
C GLU A 68 44.59 -19.12 0.77
N ALA A 69 44.11 -18.96 -0.47
CA ALA A 69 44.74 -19.55 -1.65
C ALA A 69 46.14 -18.98 -1.91
N ASP A 70 46.32 -17.67 -1.78
CA ASP A 70 47.61 -17.00 -1.93
C ASP A 70 48.59 -17.51 -0.86
N LYS A 71 48.15 -17.61 0.40
CA LYS A 71 48.95 -18.15 1.50
C LYS A 71 49.36 -19.60 1.25
N ALA A 72 48.43 -20.45 0.78
CA ALA A 72 48.73 -21.85 0.46
C ALA A 72 49.75 -21.95 -0.69
N THR A 73 49.63 -21.09 -1.71
CA THR A 73 50.56 -21.02 -2.83
C THR A 73 51.95 -20.58 -2.38
N THR A 74 52.04 -19.51 -1.57
CA THR A 74 53.33 -19.04 -1.02
C THR A 74 53.96 -20.08 -0.09
N GLN A 75 53.16 -20.80 0.69
CA GLN A 75 53.67 -21.90 1.53
C GLN A 75 54.24 -23.04 0.68
N ALA A 76 53.54 -23.45 -0.38
CA ALA A 76 54.04 -24.46 -1.30
C ALA A 76 55.34 -24.03 -2.00
N GLU A 77 55.50 -22.74 -2.32
CA GLU A 77 56.74 -22.21 -2.87
C GLU A 77 57.87 -22.19 -1.83
N LEU A 78 57.58 -21.85 -0.58
CA LEU A 78 58.55 -21.92 0.52
C LEU A 78 59.07 -23.34 0.71
N ASP A 79 58.18 -24.33 0.67
CA ASP A 79 58.50 -25.74 0.87
C ASP A 79 59.36 -26.31 -0.27
N LYS A 80 59.13 -25.84 -1.51
CA LYS A 80 59.95 -26.18 -2.69
C LYS A 80 61.27 -25.43 -2.76
N THR A 81 61.42 -24.33 -2.02
CA THR A 81 62.63 -23.50 -2.07
C THR A 81 63.79 -24.21 -1.37
N PHE A 82 64.89 -24.40 -2.12
CA PHE A 82 66.11 -25.04 -1.64
C PHE A 82 66.63 -24.39 -0.34
N PHE A 83 67.05 -25.21 0.62
CA PHE A 83 67.31 -24.76 1.99
C PHE A 83 68.48 -23.78 2.14
N LEU A 84 69.43 -23.78 1.21
CA LEU A 84 70.55 -22.82 1.18
C LEU A 84 70.18 -21.46 0.55
N ASN A 85 68.98 -21.31 -0.03
CA ASN A 85 68.51 -20.03 -0.55
C ASN A 85 67.80 -19.22 0.56
N PHE A 86 68.60 -18.75 1.53
CA PHE A 86 68.11 -18.07 2.73
C PHE A 86 67.38 -16.75 2.43
N GLY A 87 67.82 -16.01 1.41
CA GLY A 87 67.17 -14.75 0.99
C GLY A 87 65.71 -14.99 0.55
N LYS A 88 65.51 -15.87 -0.45
CA LYS A 88 64.17 -16.21 -0.93
C LYS A 88 63.29 -16.84 0.15
N LYS A 89 63.86 -17.68 1.02
CA LYS A 89 63.11 -18.25 2.17
C LYS A 89 62.67 -17.19 3.16
N GLY A 90 63.49 -16.17 3.42
CA GLY A 90 63.13 -15.05 4.30
C GLY A 90 61.95 -14.26 3.76
N GLU A 91 62.03 -13.87 2.48
CA GLU A 91 60.96 -13.13 1.79
C GLU A 91 59.63 -13.89 1.80
N LEU A 92 59.64 -15.17 1.43
CA LEU A 92 58.42 -15.99 1.43
C LEU A 92 57.81 -16.13 2.83
N LYS A 93 58.63 -16.26 3.87
CA LYS A 93 58.13 -16.27 5.27
C LYS A 93 57.50 -14.95 5.67
N ASP A 94 58.06 -13.82 5.24
CA ASP A 94 57.53 -12.51 5.56
C ASP A 94 56.24 -12.21 4.78
N ILE A 95 56.13 -12.65 3.53
CA ILE A 95 54.88 -12.64 2.76
C ILE A 95 53.80 -13.46 3.49
N ILE A 96 54.11 -14.68 3.93
CA ILE A 96 53.17 -15.53 4.69
C ILE A 96 52.73 -14.85 5.99
N LYS A 97 53.64 -14.16 6.70
CA LYS A 97 53.27 -13.38 7.90
C LYS A 97 52.33 -12.23 7.55
N GLY A 98 52.57 -11.53 6.43
CA GLY A 98 51.69 -10.49 5.90
C GLY A 98 50.29 -11.03 5.63
N LEU A 99 50.18 -12.08 4.81
CA LEU A 99 48.91 -12.74 4.48
C LEU A 99 48.15 -13.24 5.72
N LYS A 100 48.86 -13.74 6.74
CA LYS A 100 48.22 -14.11 8.03
C LYS A 100 47.65 -12.91 8.78
N LYS A 101 48.29 -11.73 8.71
CA LYS A 101 47.75 -10.49 9.30
C LYS A 101 46.52 -10.04 8.53
N ASP A 102 46.59 -10.02 7.20
CA ASP A 102 45.48 -9.62 6.34
C ASP A 102 44.25 -10.52 6.54
N LEU A 103 44.45 -11.85 6.59
CA LEU A 103 43.38 -12.80 6.92
C LEU A 103 42.72 -12.51 8.27
N LYS A 104 43.51 -12.16 9.29
CA LYS A 104 42.98 -11.82 10.62
C LYS A 104 42.20 -10.51 10.59
N GLU A 105 42.65 -9.52 9.82
CA GLU A 105 41.95 -8.25 9.66
C GLU A 105 40.64 -8.41 8.89
N GLU A 106 40.66 -9.18 7.80
CA GLU A 106 39.48 -9.42 6.97
C GLU A 106 38.46 -10.32 7.69
N GLY A 107 38.92 -11.32 8.44
CA GLY A 107 38.06 -12.10 9.35
C GLY A 107 37.37 -11.24 10.40
N LYS A 108 38.06 -10.27 11.00
CA LYS A 108 37.43 -9.30 11.94
C LYS A 108 36.41 -8.40 11.24
N LYS A 109 36.66 -8.00 9.98
CA LYS A 109 35.71 -7.22 9.19
C LYS A 109 34.46 -8.06 8.88
N LEU A 110 34.64 -9.33 8.54
CA LEU A 110 33.53 -10.25 8.29
C LEU A 110 32.66 -10.43 9.53
N GLU A 111 33.25 -10.73 10.70
CA GLU A 111 32.49 -10.88 11.96
C GLU A 111 31.71 -9.61 12.33
N LYS A 112 32.30 -8.42 12.10
CA LYS A 112 31.59 -7.15 12.30
C LYS A 112 30.44 -7.00 11.32
N ASN A 113 30.64 -7.37 10.06
CA ASN A 113 29.61 -7.28 9.03
C ASN A 113 28.47 -8.29 9.26
N GLU A 114 28.76 -9.49 9.78
CA GLU A 114 27.73 -10.47 10.16
C GLU A 114 26.79 -9.89 11.23
N LYS A 115 27.32 -9.15 12.21
CA LYS A 115 26.49 -8.42 13.20
C LYS A 115 25.63 -7.32 12.55
N VAL A 116 26.10 -6.71 11.46
CA VAL A 116 25.31 -5.74 10.68
C VAL A 116 24.20 -6.47 9.91
N VAL A 117 24.49 -7.62 9.30
CA VAL A 117 23.50 -8.46 8.62
C VAL A 117 22.40 -8.91 9.59
N GLU A 118 22.78 -9.37 10.78
CA GLU A 118 21.84 -9.80 11.82
C GLU A 118 20.93 -8.64 12.27
N LYS A 119 21.51 -7.46 12.53
CA LYS A 119 20.74 -6.26 12.88
C LYS A 119 19.80 -5.85 11.75
N ALA A 120 20.26 -5.83 10.50
CA ALA A 120 19.43 -5.48 9.35
C ALA A 120 18.29 -6.49 9.14
N ALA A 121 18.53 -7.78 9.39
CA ALA A 121 17.49 -8.80 9.34
C ALA A 121 16.44 -8.59 10.43
N GLY A 122 16.87 -8.31 11.67
CA GLY A 122 15.95 -8.00 12.77
C GLY A 122 15.18 -6.69 12.57
N GLU A 123 15.78 -5.68 11.93
CA GLU A 123 15.07 -4.46 11.53
C GLU A 123 14.04 -4.72 10.44
N LEU A 124 14.39 -5.51 9.42
CA LEU A 124 13.46 -5.91 8.37
C LEU A 124 12.23 -6.63 8.96
N GLU A 125 12.42 -7.55 9.89
CA GLU A 125 11.32 -8.24 10.57
C GLU A 125 10.40 -7.28 11.34
N LYS A 126 10.98 -6.34 12.10
CA LYS A 126 10.21 -5.30 12.82
C LYS A 126 9.43 -4.40 11.87
N VAL A 127 10.07 -3.98 10.78
CA VAL A 127 9.44 -3.12 9.77
C VAL A 127 8.33 -3.88 9.04
N GLN A 128 8.51 -5.17 8.76
CA GLN A 128 7.47 -6.02 8.17
C GLN A 128 6.25 -6.12 9.10
N ALA A 129 6.47 -6.40 10.39
CA ALA A 129 5.39 -6.45 11.37
C ALA A 129 4.67 -5.10 11.53
N ALA A 130 5.39 -3.98 11.41
CA ALA A 130 4.79 -2.65 11.40
C ALA A 130 4.00 -2.39 10.10
N ALA A 131 4.52 -2.83 8.95
CA ALA A 131 3.84 -2.72 7.66
C ALA A 131 2.53 -3.52 7.64
N ASP A 132 2.50 -4.72 8.22
CA ASP A 132 1.28 -5.52 8.34
C ASP A 132 0.22 -4.82 9.18
N LYS A 133 0.63 -4.16 10.28
CA LYS A 133 -0.28 -3.32 11.09
C LYS A 133 -0.80 -2.12 10.31
N SER A 134 0.06 -1.44 9.55
CA SER A 134 -0.33 -0.33 8.68
C SER A 134 -1.32 -0.79 7.61
N LYS A 135 -1.12 -1.97 7.02
CA LYS A 135 -2.04 -2.56 6.05
C LYS A 135 -3.41 -2.82 6.67
N ALA A 136 -3.46 -3.42 7.86
CA ALA A 136 -4.72 -3.63 8.57
C ALA A 136 -5.45 -2.31 8.89
N GLN A 137 -4.71 -1.23 9.20
CA GLN A 137 -5.30 0.10 9.37
C GLN A 137 -5.84 0.68 8.05
N ALA A 138 -5.10 0.52 6.95
CA ALA A 138 -5.51 0.94 5.63
C ALA A 138 -6.80 0.21 5.19
N ASP A 139 -6.86 -1.10 5.38
CA ASP A 139 -8.04 -1.92 5.06
C ASP A 139 -9.27 -1.47 5.88
N LYS A 140 -9.08 -1.17 7.17
CA LYS A 140 -10.14 -0.64 8.03
C LYS A 140 -10.65 0.73 7.57
N ILE A 141 -9.77 1.59 7.07
CA ILE A 141 -10.17 2.90 6.51
C ILE A 141 -11.02 2.70 5.25
N VAL A 142 -10.64 1.78 4.36
CA VAL A 142 -11.42 1.46 3.16
C VAL A 142 -12.79 0.87 3.51
N GLU A 143 -12.84 -0.02 4.49
CA GLU A 143 -14.11 -0.61 4.96
C GLU A 143 -15.03 0.46 5.54
N GLN A 144 -14.51 1.36 6.38
CA GLN A 144 -15.27 2.48 6.93
C GLN A 144 -15.73 3.46 5.84
N GLY A 145 -14.87 3.75 4.86
CA GLY A 145 -15.21 4.60 3.71
C GLY A 145 -16.31 4.00 2.85
N THR A 146 -16.26 2.70 2.58
CA THR A 146 -17.30 1.95 1.87
C THR A 146 -18.62 1.99 2.63
N ALA A 147 -18.62 1.68 3.93
CA ALA A 147 -19.82 1.72 4.74
C ALA A 147 -20.45 3.12 4.84
N ALA A 148 -19.63 4.17 4.88
CA ALA A 148 -20.11 5.55 4.86
C ALA A 148 -20.69 5.94 3.49
N SER A 149 -20.00 5.59 2.40
CA SER A 149 -20.44 5.78 1.02
C SER A 149 -21.81 5.11 0.75
N ASP A 150 -21.97 3.87 1.21
CA ASP A 150 -23.23 3.12 1.06
C ASP A 150 -24.37 3.78 1.82
N LYS A 151 -24.13 4.26 3.05
CA LYS A 151 -25.14 4.97 3.85
C LYS A 151 -25.60 6.25 3.16
N VAL A 152 -24.68 7.05 2.64
CA VAL A 152 -25.01 8.29 1.92
C VAL A 152 -25.81 7.99 0.65
N SER A 153 -25.35 7.01 -0.14
CA SER A 153 -26.05 6.57 -1.35
C SER A 153 -27.47 6.07 -1.06
N ALA A 154 -27.64 5.26 -0.02
CA ALA A 154 -28.94 4.75 0.39
C ALA A 154 -29.87 5.86 0.91
N ALA A 155 -29.34 6.80 1.70
CA ALA A 155 -30.12 7.94 2.18
C ALA A 155 -30.59 8.83 1.03
N ALA A 156 -29.72 9.10 0.05
CA ALA A 156 -30.07 9.86 -1.14
C ALA A 156 -31.13 9.16 -2.01
N ALA A 157 -31.00 7.84 -2.20
CA ALA A 157 -32.00 7.05 -2.91
C ALA A 157 -33.37 7.06 -2.21
N LYS A 158 -33.39 6.92 -0.87
CA LYS A 158 -34.62 7.00 -0.07
C LYS A 158 -35.27 8.38 -0.17
N LYS A 159 -34.47 9.45 -0.11
CA LYS A 159 -34.97 10.82 -0.24
C LYS A 159 -35.53 11.09 -1.65
N ALA A 160 -34.82 10.67 -2.69
CA ALA A 160 -35.29 10.76 -4.07
C ALA A 160 -36.63 10.02 -4.27
N ALA A 161 -36.75 8.79 -3.75
CA ALA A 161 -38.00 8.02 -3.82
C ALA A 161 -39.17 8.71 -3.09
N SER A 162 -38.92 9.31 -1.93
CA SER A 162 -39.94 10.07 -1.19
C SER A 162 -40.45 11.28 -1.97
N ILE A 163 -39.55 12.02 -2.63
CA ILE A 163 -39.90 13.18 -3.46
C ILE A 163 -40.85 12.76 -4.58
N THR A 164 -40.54 11.67 -5.28
CA THR A 164 -41.39 11.15 -6.36
C THR A 164 -42.75 10.69 -5.84
N ALA A 165 -42.76 9.93 -4.74
CA ALA A 165 -44.00 9.41 -4.15
C ALA A 165 -44.93 10.53 -3.66
N ASP A 166 -44.39 11.60 -3.07
CA ASP A 166 -45.19 12.74 -2.63
C ASP A 166 -45.72 13.56 -3.80
N ALA A 167 -44.97 13.66 -4.90
CA ALA A 167 -45.44 14.28 -6.13
C ALA A 167 -46.57 13.49 -6.78
N ASP A 168 -46.46 12.15 -6.85
CA ASP A 168 -47.51 11.28 -7.40
C ASP A 168 -48.80 11.38 -6.59
N LYS A 169 -48.72 11.39 -5.25
CA LYS A 169 -49.88 11.60 -4.38
C LYS A 169 -50.55 12.95 -4.64
N LYS A 170 -49.76 14.03 -4.77
CA LYS A 170 -50.28 15.37 -5.07
C LYS A 170 -50.90 15.44 -6.46
N ALA A 171 -50.27 14.85 -7.47
CA ALA A 171 -50.80 14.80 -8.83
C ALA A 171 -52.13 14.03 -8.88
N ALA A 172 -52.23 12.87 -8.21
CA ALA A 172 -53.47 12.11 -8.11
C ALA A 172 -54.59 12.89 -7.41
N ALA A 173 -54.27 13.63 -6.33
CA ALA A 173 -55.23 14.48 -5.65
C ALA A 173 -55.73 15.64 -6.53
N VAL A 174 -54.83 16.26 -7.30
CA VAL A 174 -55.19 17.32 -8.26
C VAL A 174 -56.07 16.78 -9.40
N LEU A 175 -55.74 15.60 -9.95
CA LEU A 175 -56.55 14.95 -10.98
C LEU A 175 -57.96 14.64 -10.46
N LYS A 176 -58.08 14.02 -9.28
CA LYS A 176 -59.38 13.70 -8.67
C LYS A 176 -60.22 14.96 -8.40
N ALA A 177 -59.59 16.04 -7.97
CA ALA A 177 -60.27 17.33 -7.77
C ALA A 177 -60.72 17.95 -9.10
N ALA A 178 -59.90 17.86 -10.16
CA ALA A 178 -60.25 18.33 -11.49
C ALA A 178 -61.41 17.52 -12.10
N GLU A 179 -61.39 16.20 -12.00
CA GLU A 179 -62.47 15.30 -12.42
C GLU A 179 -63.78 15.60 -11.68
N SER A 180 -63.72 15.81 -10.36
CA SER A 180 -64.88 16.15 -9.55
C SER A 180 -65.51 17.49 -9.99
N LYS A 181 -64.67 18.49 -10.27
CA LYS A 181 -65.12 19.79 -10.81
C LYS A 181 -65.71 19.66 -12.21
N ALA A 182 -65.06 18.90 -13.10
CA ALA A 182 -65.56 18.67 -14.45
C ALA A 182 -66.93 17.98 -14.43
N ASN A 183 -67.11 16.95 -13.61
CA ASN A 183 -68.39 16.26 -13.44
C ASN A 183 -69.48 17.16 -12.84
N ALA A 184 -69.13 18.06 -11.91
CA ALA A 184 -70.08 19.02 -11.36
C ALA A 184 -70.54 20.04 -12.42
N LEU A 185 -69.61 20.51 -13.25
CA LEU A 185 -69.92 21.42 -14.37
C LEU A 185 -70.80 20.75 -15.43
N LEU A 186 -70.51 19.49 -15.79
CA LEU A 186 -71.36 18.71 -16.71
C LEU A 186 -72.79 18.59 -16.18
N LYS A 187 -72.97 18.25 -14.90
CA LYS A 187 -74.29 18.18 -14.26
C LYS A 187 -75.01 19.53 -14.22
N GLN A 188 -74.29 20.64 -14.09
CA GLN A 188 -74.89 21.98 -14.15
C GLN A 188 -75.30 22.33 -15.59
N ALA A 189 -74.47 22.01 -16.58
CA ALA A 189 -74.79 22.21 -17.99
C ALA A 189 -76.04 21.40 -18.39
N ASP A 190 -76.14 20.14 -17.99
CA ASP A 190 -77.32 19.28 -18.24
C ASP A 190 -78.62 19.82 -17.60
N LYS A 191 -78.51 20.52 -16.47
CA LYS A 191 -79.66 21.17 -15.81
C LYS A 191 -80.11 22.44 -16.52
N LEU A 192 -79.19 23.14 -17.18
CA LEU A 192 -79.46 24.39 -17.91
C LEU A 192 -79.94 24.13 -19.35
N ALA A 193 -79.70 22.93 -19.88
CA ALA A 193 -80.14 22.51 -21.21
C ALA A 193 -81.54 21.85 -21.25
N LYS A 194 -82.25 21.80 -20.11
CA LYS A 194 -83.65 21.37 -19.97
C LYS A 194 -84.54 22.54 -19.62
#